data_AF-A0A1V2GJ75-F1
#
_entry.id   AF-A0A1V2GJ75-F1
#
_cell.length_a   1.000
_cell.length_b   1.000
_cell.length_c   1.000
_cell.angle_alpha   90.00
_cell.angle_beta   90.00
_cell.angle_gamma   90.00
#
_symmetry.space_group_name_H-M   'P 1'
#
loop_
_entity.id
_entity.type
_entity.pdbx_description
1 polymer ?
#
loop_
_entity_poly.entity_id
_entity_poly.type
_entity_poly.pdbx_seq_one_letter_code
_entity_poly.pdbx_strand_id
1 'polypeptide(L)'
;MNFHHLAYWQDKALSLAIETRLFINGEYTAAAENETFETVDPVTQAPLANIARGKSVDIDRAVSAARGVFERGDWSLSSPAKRKAVLNKLADLMEANAEELALLETLDTGKPICHSLRDDIPGAARAIRWYAEAIDKV
;
A
#
# COMPACT_ATOMS: atom_id res chain seq x y z
N MET A 1 -11.16 0.77 21.58
CA MET A 1 -9.76 0.54 21.18
C MET A 1 -8.86 1.04 22.29
N ASN A 2 -7.95 0.19 22.78
CA ASN A 2 -6.85 0.67 23.61
C ASN A 2 -5.75 1.11 22.64
N PHE A 3 -5.44 2.40 22.62
CA PHE A 3 -4.33 2.90 21.83
C PHE A 3 -3.03 2.69 22.60
N HIS A 4 -2.00 2.26 21.89
CA HIS A 4 -0.66 2.27 22.43
C HIS A 4 -0.21 3.71 22.73
N HIS A 5 0.54 3.86 23.82
CA HIS A 5 1.18 5.13 24.19
C HIS A 5 2.26 5.54 23.18
N LEU A 6 2.64 6.82 23.20
CA LEU A 6 3.63 7.42 22.29
C LEU A 6 4.93 6.60 22.14
N ALA A 7 5.50 6.13 23.25
CA ALA A 7 6.77 5.40 23.25
C ALA A 7 6.75 4.12 22.39
N TYR A 8 5.59 3.44 22.33
CA TYR A 8 5.42 2.27 21.46
C TYR A 8 5.56 2.64 19.99
N TRP A 9 4.91 3.73 19.55
CA TRP A 9 4.94 4.16 18.15
C TRP A 9 6.31 4.70 17.76
N GLN A 10 7.01 5.37 18.68
CA GLN A 10 8.38 5.80 18.48
C GLN A 10 9.33 4.62 18.30
N ASP A 11 9.22 3.59 19.14
CA ASP A 11 10.01 2.35 19.02
C ASP A 11 9.73 1.64 17.69
N LYS A 12 8.44 1.50 17.33
CA LYS A 12 8.04 0.93 16.04
C LYS A 12 8.62 1.71 14.86
N ALA A 13 8.56 3.04 14.88
CA ALA A 13 9.08 3.89 13.81
C ALA A 13 10.60 3.71 13.61
N LEU A 14 11.36 3.54 14.70
CA LEU A 14 12.81 3.29 14.63
C LEU A 14 13.16 1.93 14.02
N SER A 15 12.28 0.94 14.18
CA SER A 15 12.47 -0.42 13.67
C SER A 15 11.82 -0.68 12.30
N LEU A 16 11.11 0.31 11.75
CA LEU A 16 10.29 0.14 10.55
C LEU A 16 11.18 0.05 9.31
N ALA A 17 11.05 -1.06 8.58
CA ALA A 17 11.69 -1.23 7.27
C ALA A 17 10.76 -0.70 6.17
N ILE A 18 10.99 0.55 5.74
CA ILE A 18 10.20 1.17 4.67
C ILE A 18 10.68 0.63 3.32
N GLU A 19 9.79 -0.03 2.57
CA GLU A 19 10.06 -0.43 1.20
C GLU A 19 9.97 0.79 0.27
N THR A 20 11.03 1.04 -0.50
CA THR A 20 11.20 2.28 -1.25
C THR A 20 11.22 2.10 -2.77
N ARG A 21 11.14 0.86 -3.25
CA ARG A 21 11.21 0.52 -4.67
C ARG A 21 9.85 0.64 -5.36
N LEU A 22 9.88 0.66 -6.69
CA LEU A 22 8.68 0.51 -7.50
C LEU A 22 8.16 -0.93 -7.37
N PHE A 23 6.85 -1.14 -7.43
CA PHE A 23 6.27 -2.49 -7.53
C PHE A 23 5.66 -2.70 -8.91
N ILE A 24 6.35 -3.43 -9.78
CA ILE A 24 5.96 -3.63 -11.19
C ILE A 24 5.97 -5.12 -11.51
N ASN A 25 4.88 -5.61 -12.12
CA ASN A 25 4.75 -7.00 -12.55
C ASN A 25 4.99 -8.05 -11.44
N GLY A 26 4.55 -7.74 -10.21
CA GLY A 26 4.64 -8.66 -9.08
C GLY A 26 5.95 -8.61 -8.29
N GLU A 27 6.86 -7.69 -8.63
CA GLU A 27 8.18 -7.60 -7.99
C GLU A 27 8.54 -6.15 -7.61
N TYR A 28 9.30 -6.01 -6.53
CA TYR A 28 9.93 -4.75 -6.16
C TYR A 28 11.21 -4.53 -6.98
N THR A 29 11.27 -3.42 -7.71
CA THR A 29 12.37 -3.05 -8.62
C THR A 29 12.82 -1.61 -8.40
N ALA A 30 14.12 -1.35 -8.53
CA ALA A 30 14.58 0.03 -8.67
C ALA A 30 13.97 0.69 -9.92
N ALA A 31 13.92 2.03 -9.92
CA ALA A 31 13.64 2.81 -11.13
C ALA A 31 14.68 2.49 -12.21
N ALA A 32 14.31 2.55 -13.50
CA ALA A 32 15.20 2.18 -14.60
C ALA A 32 16.51 2.97 -14.61
N GLU A 33 16.46 4.24 -14.19
CA GLU A 33 17.63 5.13 -14.09
C GLU A 33 18.28 5.13 -12.70
N ASN A 34 17.82 4.26 -11.78
CA ASN A 34 18.20 4.22 -10.36
C ASN A 34 18.03 5.56 -9.62
N GLU A 35 17.22 6.48 -10.15
CA GLU A 35 16.96 7.75 -9.50
C GLU A 35 16.02 7.54 -8.30
N THR A 36 16.27 8.30 -7.24
CA THR A 36 15.42 8.35 -6.04
C THR A 36 15.12 9.79 -5.67
N PHE A 37 14.16 9.98 -4.78
CA PHE A 37 13.92 11.26 -4.12
C PHE A 37 13.62 11.05 -2.64
N GLU A 38 14.05 12.03 -1.85
CA GLU A 38 13.83 12.02 -0.41
C GLU A 38 12.38 12.40 -0.10
N THR A 39 11.71 11.58 0.70
CA THR A 39 10.50 11.95 1.43
C THR A 39 10.88 12.41 2.83
N VAL A 40 10.07 13.27 3.42
CA VAL A 40 10.34 13.89 4.72
C VAL A 40 9.18 13.62 5.66
N ASP A 41 9.48 13.36 6.93
CA ASP A 41 8.46 13.32 7.97
C ASP A 41 7.98 14.76 8.25
N PRO A 42 6.70 15.09 8.04
CA PRO A 42 6.19 16.45 8.24
C PRO A 42 6.27 16.93 9.70
N VAL A 43 6.29 16.01 10.66
CA VAL A 43 6.33 16.32 12.09
C VAL A 43 7.73 16.75 12.53
N THR A 44 8.75 16.02 12.10
CA THR A 44 10.14 16.27 12.50
C THR A 44 10.95 17.06 11.48
N GLN A 45 10.46 17.16 10.24
CA GLN A 45 11.17 17.69 9.07
C GLN A 45 12.45 16.92 8.74
N ALA A 46 12.62 15.71 9.30
CA ALA A 46 13.75 14.86 9.02
C ALA A 46 13.50 14.02 7.75
N PRO A 47 14.57 13.63 7.03
CA PRO A 47 14.49 12.62 5.98
C PRO A 47 13.82 11.34 6.49
N LEU A 48 12.82 10.85 5.75
CA LEU A 48 12.11 9.60 6.07
C LEU A 48 12.62 8.43 5.22
N ALA A 49 12.65 8.57 3.89
CA ALA A 49 13.11 7.53 2.98
C ALA A 49 13.55 8.09 1.62
N ASN A 50 14.39 7.34 0.89
CA ASN A 50 14.71 7.63 -0.51
C ASN A 50 13.86 6.72 -1.42
N ILE A 51 12.77 7.25 -1.96
CA ILE A 51 11.80 6.53 -2.78
C ILE A 51 12.25 6.54 -4.25
N ALA A 52 12.08 5.41 -4.94
CA ALA A 52 12.39 5.29 -6.36
C ALA A 52 11.58 6.30 -7.19
N ARG A 53 12.28 7.06 -8.04
CA ARG A 53 11.67 8.03 -8.96
C ARG A 53 11.48 7.40 -10.33
N GLY A 54 10.33 6.77 -10.53
CA GLY A 54 9.95 6.21 -11.83
C GLY A 54 9.83 7.28 -12.91
N LYS A 55 10.32 6.99 -14.12
CA LYS A 55 10.21 7.85 -15.32
C LYS A 55 9.40 7.18 -16.43
N SER A 56 9.37 7.79 -17.62
CA SER A 56 8.66 7.27 -18.79
C SER A 56 8.92 5.79 -19.05
N VAL A 57 10.17 5.33 -18.93
CA VAL A 57 10.54 3.91 -19.11
C VAL A 57 9.86 3.00 -18.09
N ASP A 58 9.79 3.40 -16.82
CA ASP A 58 9.12 2.62 -15.77
C ASP A 58 7.60 2.65 -15.93
N ILE A 59 7.05 3.77 -16.38
CA ILE A 59 5.63 3.90 -16.75
C ILE A 59 5.30 2.93 -17.89
N ASP A 60 6.10 2.91 -18.96
CA ASP A 60 5.90 2.02 -20.10
C ASP A 60 5.99 0.54 -19.69
N ARG A 61 6.93 0.19 -18.80
CA ARG A 61 7.04 -1.16 -18.21
C ARG A 61 5.79 -1.53 -17.42
N ALA A 62 5.31 -0.65 -16.55
CA ALA A 62 4.12 -0.88 -15.73
C ALA A 62 2.84 -1.01 -16.58
N VAL A 63 2.65 -0.12 -17.56
CA VAL A 63 1.50 -0.13 -18.47
C VAL A 63 1.50 -1.39 -19.34
N SER A 64 2.66 -1.74 -19.90
CA SER A 64 2.80 -2.94 -20.74
C SER A 64 2.50 -4.21 -19.94
N ALA A 65 3.00 -4.32 -18.70
CA ALA A 65 2.71 -5.45 -17.82
C ALA A 65 1.22 -5.53 -17.47
N ALA A 66 0.60 -4.40 -17.08
CA ALA A 66 -0.82 -4.33 -16.77
C ALA A 66 -1.71 -4.71 -17.97
N ARG A 67 -1.38 -4.19 -19.16
CA ARG A 67 -2.06 -4.52 -20.43
C ARG A 67 -1.96 -6.01 -20.73
N GLY A 68 -0.76 -6.57 -20.63
CA GLY A 68 -0.55 -8.00 -20.86
C GLY A 68 -1.37 -8.89 -19.92
N VAL A 69 -1.41 -8.59 -18.62
CA VAL A 69 -2.24 -9.33 -17.65
C VAL A 69 -3.73 -9.21 -17.97
N PHE A 70 -4.18 -8.02 -18.36
CA PHE A 70 -5.59 -7.79 -18.73
C PHE A 70 -5.99 -8.58 -19.98
N GLU A 71 -5.16 -8.58 -21.02
CA GLU A 71 -5.45 -9.27 -22.29
C GLU A 71 -5.37 -10.80 -22.19
N ARG A 72 -4.44 -11.32 -21.37
CA ARG A 72 -4.38 -12.78 -21.11
C ARG A 72 -5.59 -13.31 -20.34
N GLY A 73 -6.31 -12.44 -19.64
CA GLY A 73 -7.51 -12.83 -18.89
C GLY A 73 -7.25 -13.29 -17.46
N ASP A 74 -6.01 -13.27 -16.98
CA ASP A 74 -5.61 -13.84 -15.67
C ASP A 74 -6.48 -13.31 -14.51
N TRP A 75 -6.78 -12.00 -14.55
CA TRP A 75 -7.69 -11.33 -13.64
C TRP A 75 -9.02 -10.93 -14.30
N SER A 76 -8.99 -10.35 -15.51
CA SER A 76 -10.17 -9.78 -16.17
C SER A 76 -11.22 -10.84 -16.54
N LEU A 77 -10.79 -12.05 -16.93
CA LEU A 77 -11.66 -13.18 -17.27
C LEU A 77 -11.77 -14.20 -16.12
N SER A 78 -11.15 -13.92 -14.97
CA SER A 78 -11.23 -14.76 -13.77
C SER A 78 -12.68 -14.85 -13.28
N SER A 79 -13.09 -15.99 -12.71
CA SER A 79 -14.46 -16.12 -12.19
C SER A 79 -14.78 -15.05 -11.12
N PRO A 80 -16.03 -14.57 -11.04
CA PRO A 80 -16.47 -13.64 -9.98
C PRO A 80 -16.09 -14.12 -8.56
N ALA A 81 -16.29 -15.41 -8.28
CA ALA A 81 -15.95 -16.02 -6.99
C ALA A 81 -14.46 -15.93 -6.66
N LYS A 82 -13.58 -16.21 -7.64
CA LYS A 82 -12.12 -16.10 -7.46
C LYS A 82 -11.70 -14.66 -7.19
N ARG A 83 -12.23 -13.69 -7.94
CA ARG A 83 -11.89 -12.26 -7.73
C ARG A 83 -12.32 -11.78 -6.35
N LYS A 84 -13.56 -12.13 -5.94
CA LYS A 84 -14.08 -11.85 -4.60
C LYS A 84 -13.20 -12.44 -3.51
N ALA A 85 -12.79 -13.71 -3.64
CA ALA A 85 -11.92 -14.35 -2.66
C ALA A 85 -10.56 -13.65 -2.52
N VAL A 86 -9.94 -13.26 -3.65
CA VAL A 86 -8.64 -12.56 -3.65
C VAL A 86 -8.76 -11.17 -3.03
N LEU A 87 -9.79 -10.38 -3.36
CA LEU A 87 -9.98 -9.04 -2.78
C LEU A 87 -10.34 -9.09 -1.29
N ASN A 88 -11.12 -10.08 -0.86
CA ASN A 88 -11.34 -10.31 0.57
C ASN A 88 -10.04 -10.65 1.30
N LYS A 89 -9.19 -11.50 0.69
CA LYS A 89 -7.89 -11.80 1.27
C LYS A 89 -6.97 -10.58 1.35
N LEU A 90 -7.05 -9.67 0.37
CA LEU A 90 -6.34 -8.38 0.43
C LEU A 90 -6.82 -7.53 1.61
N ALA A 91 -8.14 -7.41 1.81
CA ALA A 91 -8.69 -6.70 2.96
C ALA A 91 -8.26 -7.32 4.30
N ASP A 92 -8.27 -8.66 4.41
CA ASP A 92 -7.78 -9.37 5.60
C ASP A 92 -6.29 -9.08 5.87
N LEU A 93 -5.46 -9.01 4.81
CA LEU A 93 -4.04 -8.68 4.93
C LEU A 93 -3.83 -7.22 5.36
N MET A 94 -4.66 -6.28 4.87
CA MET A 94 -4.61 -4.89 5.32
C MET A 94 -4.95 -4.77 6.81
N GLU A 95 -5.99 -5.47 7.27
CA GLU A 95 -6.38 -5.51 8.68
C GLU A 95 -5.31 -6.19 9.55
N ALA A 96 -4.70 -7.27 9.08
CA ALA A 96 -3.63 -7.97 9.79
C ALA A 96 -2.36 -7.12 9.94
N ASN A 97 -2.11 -6.19 9.02
CA ASN A 97 -0.96 -5.27 9.04
C ASN A 97 -1.36 -3.83 9.39
N ALA A 98 -2.49 -3.64 10.07
CA ALA A 98 -3.09 -2.32 10.25
C ALA A 98 -2.18 -1.33 11.01
N GLU A 99 -1.40 -1.81 11.99
CA GLU A 99 -0.47 -0.94 12.74
C GLU A 99 0.68 -0.44 11.86
N GLU A 100 1.23 -1.31 11.01
CA GLU A 100 2.33 -0.95 10.10
C GLU A 100 1.84 0.06 9.07
N LEU A 101 0.71 -0.23 8.41
CA LEU A 101 0.12 0.67 7.43
C LEU A 101 -0.26 2.02 8.05
N ALA A 102 -0.82 2.03 9.26
CA ALA A 102 -1.18 3.26 9.95
C ALA A 102 0.04 4.09 10.36
N LEU A 103 1.13 3.43 10.78
CA LEU A 103 2.37 4.11 11.12
C LEU A 103 3.03 4.72 9.88
N LEU A 104 3.09 3.99 8.77
CA LEU A 104 3.56 4.53 7.48
C LEU A 104 2.76 5.77 7.08
N GLU A 105 1.43 5.69 7.14
CA GLU A 105 0.54 6.81 6.80
C GLU A 105 0.79 8.04 7.70
N THR A 106 0.96 7.82 9.00
CA THR A 106 1.27 8.90 9.96
C THR A 106 2.63 9.53 9.71
N LEU A 107 3.66 8.73 9.45
CA LEU A 107 5.01 9.24 9.18
C LEU A 107 5.08 10.02 7.87
N ASP A 108 4.37 9.58 6.82
CA ASP A 108 4.42 10.20 5.50
C ASP A 108 3.56 11.48 5.39
N THR A 109 2.46 11.54 6.17
CA THR A 109 1.49 12.65 6.04
C THR A 109 1.37 13.54 7.28
N GLY A 110 1.95 13.13 8.41
CA GLY A 110 1.86 13.85 9.70
C GLY A 110 0.50 13.74 10.40
N LYS A 111 -0.43 12.91 9.90
CA LYS A 111 -1.75 12.74 10.54
C LYS A 111 -1.63 11.99 11.88
N PRO A 112 -2.49 12.29 12.89
CA PRO A 112 -2.46 11.57 14.15
C PRO A 112 -2.64 10.05 13.98
N ILE A 113 -1.76 9.25 14.62
CA ILE A 113 -1.80 7.78 14.53
C ILE A 113 -3.15 7.17 14.91
N CYS A 114 -3.89 7.81 15.80
CA CYS A 114 -5.23 7.37 16.18
C CYS A 114 -6.26 7.49 15.05
N HIS A 115 -6.09 8.45 14.13
CA HIS A 115 -6.94 8.58 12.94
C HIS A 115 -6.56 7.50 11.93
N SER A 116 -5.26 7.34 11.63
CA SER A 116 -4.76 6.30 10.72
C SER A 116 -5.27 4.90 11.11
N LEU A 117 -5.20 4.57 12.40
CA LEU A 117 -5.64 3.28 12.95
C LEU A 117 -7.17 3.09 12.99
N ARG A 118 -7.92 4.14 13.30
CA ARG A 118 -9.37 4.03 13.52
C ARG A 118 -10.17 4.21 12.24
N ASP A 119 -9.70 5.09 11.37
CA ASP A 119 -10.46 5.63 10.25
C ASP A 119 -9.85 5.21 8.91
N ASP A 120 -8.59 5.56 8.64
CA ASP A 120 -7.94 5.37 7.33
C ASP A 120 -7.79 3.90 6.95
N ILE A 121 -7.05 3.10 7.74
CA ILE A 121 -6.79 1.69 7.39
C ILE A 121 -8.07 0.86 7.42
N PRO A 122 -8.93 0.95 8.46
CA PRO A 122 -10.21 0.23 8.44
C PRO A 122 -11.15 0.70 7.32
N GLY A 123 -11.12 1.98 6.97
CA GLY A 123 -11.91 2.53 5.86
C GLY A 123 -11.46 1.97 4.51
N ALA A 124 -10.15 1.94 4.26
CA ALA A 124 -9.57 1.39 3.04
C ALA A 124 -9.84 -0.11 2.90
N ALA A 125 -9.61 -0.91 3.96
CA ALA A 125 -9.90 -2.34 3.96
C ALA A 125 -11.40 -2.63 3.72
N ARG A 126 -12.28 -1.85 4.37
CA ARG A 126 -13.73 -1.96 4.18
C ARG A 126 -14.16 -1.62 2.75
N ALA A 127 -13.55 -0.61 2.13
CA ALA A 127 -13.85 -0.27 0.73
C ALA A 127 -13.52 -1.44 -0.21
N ILE A 128 -12.33 -2.04 -0.06
CA ILE A 128 -11.94 -3.23 -0.83
C ILE A 128 -12.91 -4.38 -0.59
N ARG A 129 -13.24 -4.67 0.68
CA ARG A 129 -14.18 -5.74 1.07
C ARG A 129 -15.57 -5.53 0.49
N TRP A 130 -16.08 -4.29 0.52
CA TRP A 130 -17.39 -3.94 -0.03
C TRP A 130 -17.45 -4.23 -1.53
N TYR A 131 -16.47 -3.77 -2.31
CA TYR A 131 -16.42 -4.06 -3.75
C TYR A 131 -16.21 -5.55 -4.04
N ALA A 132 -15.43 -6.25 -3.21
CA ALA A 132 -15.28 -7.70 -3.32
C ALA A 132 -16.62 -8.44 -3.19
N GLU A 133 -17.42 -8.07 -2.20
CA GLU A 133 -18.72 -8.69 -1.91
C GLU A 133 -19.79 -8.39 -2.98
N ALA A 134 -19.69 -7.24 -3.64
CA ALA A 134 -20.61 -6.82 -4.70
C ALA A 134 -20.39 -7.52 -6.05
N ILE A 135 -19.21 -8.14 -6.28
CA ILE A 135 -18.81 -8.73 -7.58
C ILE A 135 -19.80 -9.77 -8.14
N ASP A 136 -20.47 -10.52 -7.26
CA ASP A 136 -21.34 -11.66 -7.60
C ASP A 136 -22.80 -11.41 -7.15
N LYS A 137 -23.25 -10.14 -7.20
CA LYS A 137 -24.55 -9.68 -6.66
C LYS A 137 -25.42 -8.93 -7.66
N VAL A 138 -25.05 -8.94 -8.94
CA VAL A 138 -25.85 -8.42 -10.08
C VAL A 138 -26.51 -9.56 -10.85
#